data_AF-A0A420IS39-F1
#
_entry.id   AF-A0A420IS39-F1
#
_cell.length_a   1.000
_cell.length_b   1.000
_cell.length_c   1.000
_cell.angle_alpha   90.00
_cell.angle_beta   90.00
_cell.angle_gamma   90.00
#
_symmetry.space_group_name_H-M   'P 1'
#
loop_
_entity.id
_entity.type
_entity.pdbx_description
1 polymer ?
#
loop_
_entity_poly.entity_id
_entity_poly.type
_entity_poly.pdbx_seq_one_letter_code
_entity_poly.pdbx_strand_id
1 'polypeptide(L)'
;MYMNSGPHFGDQTRKFAENSGSAWCNSPVAARTATGMVEKAVDIFHRVLKKLMKSPSKWPESGAQAIFEVNHREITHLLYSPAHICLDFEPTRALKTRYPAITLDRDISLEEDEHSRLVIEFIKQRNEIRRKTLGRSDRRKDLIEQQHDMGVWAYQEYSPGDLVMLFGHREAGKKLRPSWRGPFVVRGLGRDMGKSHRLTQVDGTYILRHFHRNSLNPFRLKEGYLVSEKEERLPIFQNIRLGKAIFKPPTMLRTIPGALIMDK
;
A
#
# COMPACT_ATOMS: atom_id res chain seq x y z
N MET A 1 2.00 -3.12 -13.07
CA MET A 1 2.67 -2.30 -12.03
C MET A 1 1.68 -1.93 -10.95
N TYR A 2 2.05 -2.13 -9.68
CA TYR A 2 1.24 -1.76 -8.52
C TYR A 2 1.99 -0.72 -7.69
N MET A 3 1.45 0.50 -7.59
CA MET A 3 2.15 1.64 -7.00
C MET A 3 1.30 2.36 -5.96
N ASN A 4 1.93 3.10 -5.04
CA ASN A 4 1.17 4.01 -4.18
C ASN A 4 0.66 5.22 -4.98
N SER A 5 -0.33 5.93 -4.43
CA SER A 5 -0.87 7.16 -5.03
C SER A 5 0.04 8.39 -4.77
N GLY A 6 1.36 8.22 -4.81
CA GLY A 6 2.34 9.28 -4.58
C GLY A 6 2.38 10.30 -5.74
N PRO A 7 2.82 11.54 -5.48
CA PRO A 7 2.80 12.61 -6.49
C PRO A 7 3.73 12.36 -7.68
N HIS A 8 4.77 11.54 -7.51
CA HIS A 8 5.70 11.16 -8.57
C HIS A 8 5.18 10.01 -9.46
N PHE A 9 4.10 9.34 -9.07
CA PHE A 9 3.46 8.25 -9.81
C PHE A 9 2.15 8.74 -10.44
N GLY A 10 2.28 9.72 -11.33
CA GLY A 10 1.15 10.36 -12.01
C GLY A 10 0.87 9.82 -13.41
N ASP A 11 0.11 10.60 -14.19
CA ASP A 11 -0.37 10.19 -15.52
C ASP A 11 0.74 9.89 -16.53
N GLN A 12 1.87 10.59 -16.44
CA GLN A 12 3.01 10.32 -17.33
C GLN A 12 3.60 8.93 -17.09
N THR A 13 3.84 8.56 -15.83
CA THR A 13 4.37 7.25 -15.45
C THR A 13 3.37 6.13 -15.79
N ARG A 14 2.07 6.41 -15.61
CA ARG A 14 1.00 5.50 -16.00
C ARG A 14 1.00 5.24 -17.51
N LYS A 15 1.00 6.30 -18.33
CA LYS A 15 1.03 6.18 -19.80
C LYS A 15 2.26 5.42 -20.26
N PHE A 16 3.42 5.69 -19.69
CA PHE A 16 4.64 4.96 -20.00
C PHE A 16 4.51 3.45 -19.73
N ALA A 17 3.97 3.08 -18.57
CA ALA A 17 3.76 1.67 -18.22
C ALA A 17 2.74 0.99 -19.15
N GLU A 18 1.61 1.64 -19.41
CA GLU A 18 0.55 1.12 -20.30
C GLU A 18 1.05 0.98 -21.74
N ASN A 19 1.78 1.96 -22.26
CA ASN A 19 2.41 1.90 -23.59
C ASN A 19 3.48 0.79 -23.68
N SER A 20 4.09 0.43 -22.55
CA SER A 20 5.03 -0.68 -22.44
C SER A 20 4.33 -2.03 -22.22
N GLY A 21 3.01 -2.10 -22.41
CA GLY A 21 2.19 -3.32 -22.26
C GLY A 21 1.93 -3.74 -20.82
N SER A 22 2.24 -2.90 -19.82
CA SER A 22 2.00 -3.21 -18.40
C SER A 22 0.68 -2.63 -17.90
N ALA A 23 -0.14 -3.47 -17.27
CA ALA A 23 -1.33 -3.01 -16.56
C ALA A 23 -0.96 -2.09 -15.38
N TRP A 24 -1.63 -0.96 -15.23
CA TRP A 24 -1.39 0.00 -14.14
C TRP A 24 -2.46 -0.10 -13.04
N CYS A 25 -2.03 -0.30 -11.80
CA CYS A 25 -2.89 -0.37 -10.63
C CYS A 25 -2.34 0.49 -9.50
N ASN A 26 -3.20 1.32 -8.89
CA ASN A 26 -2.83 2.12 -7.72
C ASN A 26 -3.32 1.45 -6.44
N SER A 27 -2.51 1.53 -5.38
CA SER A 27 -2.93 1.11 -4.06
C SER A 27 -4.04 2.02 -3.51
N PRO A 28 -4.95 1.48 -2.66
CA PRO A 28 -5.91 2.32 -1.96
C PRO A 28 -5.20 3.42 -1.18
N VAL A 29 -5.87 4.56 -1.06
CA VAL A 29 -5.27 5.74 -0.42
C VAL A 29 -5.08 5.43 1.06
N ALA A 30 -3.85 5.71 1.52
CA ALA A 30 -3.41 5.51 2.89
C ALA A 30 -3.43 4.07 3.43
N ALA A 31 -3.58 3.09 2.53
CA ALA A 31 -3.33 1.68 2.83
C ALA A 31 -1.81 1.40 2.81
N ARG A 32 -1.08 1.81 3.86
CA ARG A 32 0.38 1.58 3.94
C ARG A 32 0.75 0.09 3.82
N THR A 33 -0.14 -0.80 4.24
CA THR A 33 0.01 -2.25 4.13
C THR A 33 -0.10 -2.75 2.69
N ALA A 34 -0.78 -2.04 1.80
CA ALA A 34 -0.98 -2.47 0.41
C ALA A 34 0.33 -2.47 -0.40
N THR A 35 1.27 -1.57 -0.08
CA THR A 35 2.63 -1.56 -0.63
C THR A 35 3.65 -2.19 0.33
N GLY A 36 3.19 -2.98 1.31
CA GLY A 36 4.02 -3.48 2.41
C GLY A 36 5.24 -4.30 1.97
N MET A 37 5.18 -4.99 0.83
CA MET A 37 6.32 -5.75 0.30
C MET A 37 7.50 -4.84 -0.05
N VAL A 38 7.27 -3.75 -0.79
CA VAL A 38 8.34 -2.81 -1.17
C VAL A 38 8.83 -2.02 0.03
N GLU A 39 7.93 -1.62 0.93
CA GLU A 39 8.31 -0.94 2.18
C GLU A 39 9.21 -1.84 3.04
N LYS A 40 8.90 -3.14 3.13
CA LYS A 40 9.74 -4.09 3.85
C LYS A 40 11.09 -4.33 3.17
N ALA A 41 11.11 -4.36 1.84
CA ALA A 41 12.35 -4.46 1.08
C ALA A 41 13.26 -3.24 1.32
N VAL A 42 12.69 -2.02 1.35
CA VAL A 42 13.41 -0.77 1.67
C VAL A 42 13.97 -0.80 3.10
N ASP A 43 13.19 -1.26 4.09
CA ASP A 43 13.67 -1.44 5.48
C ASP A 43 14.86 -2.41 5.54
N ILE A 44 14.79 -3.55 4.85
CA ILE A 44 15.90 -4.52 4.79
C ILE A 44 17.12 -3.90 4.10
N PHE A 45 16.92 -3.22 2.97
CA PHE A 45 17.99 -2.54 2.24
C PHE A 45 18.70 -1.50 3.11
N HIS A 46 17.96 -0.64 3.80
CA HIS A 46 18.54 0.33 4.73
C HIS A 46 19.35 -0.32 5.85
N ARG A 47 18.90 -1.45 6.40
CA ARG A 47 19.66 -2.18 7.45
C ARG A 47 20.96 -2.75 6.92
N VAL A 48 20.98 -3.29 5.70
CA VAL A 48 22.20 -3.80 5.06
C VAL A 48 23.14 -2.65 4.74
N LEU A 49 22.61 -1.59 4.13
CA LEU A 49 23.36 -0.42 3.73
C LEU A 49 24.06 0.24 4.95
N LYS A 50 23.37 0.38 6.09
CA LYS A 50 23.95 0.88 7.34
C LYS A 50 25.10 0.04 7.88
N LYS A 51 25.14 -1.26 7.60
CA LYS A 51 26.24 -2.15 8.03
C LYS A 51 27.46 -2.05 7.12
N LEU A 52 27.24 -1.79 5.83
CA LEU A 52 28.31 -1.66 4.84
C LEU A 52 28.98 -0.28 4.89
N MET A 53 28.22 0.75 5.23
CA MET A 53 28.70 2.12 5.21
C MET A 53 29.51 2.49 6.44
N LYS A 54 30.65 3.15 6.20
CA LYS A 54 31.43 3.83 7.25
C LYS A 54 30.95 5.25 7.54
N SER A 55 30.30 5.91 6.57
CA SER A 55 29.77 7.27 6.70
C SER A 55 28.47 7.44 5.90
N PRO A 56 27.43 8.13 6.42
CA PRO A 56 26.16 8.40 5.74
C PRO A 56 26.26 9.01 4.34
N SER A 57 27.26 9.87 4.10
CA SER A 57 27.41 10.61 2.84
C SER A 57 27.88 9.73 1.67
N LYS A 58 28.47 8.57 1.95
CA LYS A 58 29.02 7.65 0.94
C LYS A 58 28.09 6.50 0.59
N TRP A 59 26.80 6.61 0.92
CA TRP A 59 25.83 5.57 0.63
C TRP A 59 25.74 5.17 -0.85
N PRO A 60 25.91 6.08 -1.84
CA PRO A 60 25.83 5.69 -3.25
C PRO A 60 26.91 4.67 -3.63
N GLU A 61 28.11 4.79 -3.05
CA GLU A 61 29.25 3.89 -3.29
C GLU A 61 28.94 2.46 -2.77
N SER A 62 28.17 2.34 -1.69
CA SER A 62 27.77 1.06 -1.09
C SER A 62 26.45 0.51 -1.66
N GLY A 63 25.75 1.25 -2.52
CA GLY A 63 24.41 0.91 -2.99
C GLY A 63 24.37 -0.42 -3.75
N ALA A 64 25.27 -0.60 -4.73
CA ALA A 64 25.33 -1.82 -5.54
C ALA A 64 25.65 -3.06 -4.67
N GLN A 65 26.61 -2.93 -3.75
CA GLN A 65 26.95 -4.01 -2.82
C GLN A 65 25.78 -4.34 -1.87
N ALA A 66 25.06 -3.32 -1.38
CA ALA A 66 23.87 -3.53 -0.55
C ALA A 66 22.76 -4.25 -1.33
N ILE A 67 22.52 -3.91 -2.60
CA ILE A 67 21.54 -4.61 -3.46
C ILE A 67 21.96 -6.07 -3.62
N PHE A 68 23.24 -6.32 -3.91
CA PHE A 68 23.76 -7.68 -4.04
C PHE A 68 23.51 -8.49 -2.75
N GLU A 69 23.89 -7.95 -1.60
CA GLU A 69 23.69 -8.61 -0.30
C GLU A 69 22.21 -8.86 0.02
N VAL A 70 21.31 -7.92 -0.28
CA VAL A 70 19.87 -8.10 -0.07
C VAL A 70 19.32 -9.24 -0.94
N ASN A 71 19.73 -9.31 -2.21
CA ASN A 71 19.25 -10.33 -3.15
C ASN A 71 19.82 -11.73 -2.87
N HIS A 72 21.00 -11.83 -2.26
CA HIS A 72 21.68 -13.10 -1.97
C HIS A 72 21.45 -13.59 -0.54
N ARG A 73 20.88 -12.76 0.33
CA ARG A 73 20.55 -13.17 1.70
C ARG A 73 19.39 -14.16 1.72
N GLU A 74 19.58 -15.25 2.47
CA GLU A 74 18.50 -16.20 2.74
C GLU A 74 17.38 -15.58 3.59
N ILE A 75 16.14 -15.81 3.16
CA ILE A 75 14.95 -15.49 3.92
C ILE A 75 14.60 -16.72 4.77
N THR A 76 14.86 -16.66 6.07
CA THR A 76 14.80 -17.82 6.99
C THR A 76 13.51 -18.63 6.94
N HIS A 77 12.35 -18.00 6.81
CA HIS A 77 11.08 -18.75 6.76
C HIS A 77 10.79 -19.36 5.38
N LEU A 78 11.50 -18.91 4.33
CA LEU A 78 11.42 -19.46 2.98
C LEU A 78 12.56 -20.45 2.70
N LEU A 79 13.68 -20.38 3.42
CA LEU A 79 14.96 -21.08 3.21
C LEU A 79 15.60 -20.82 1.84
N TYR A 80 15.22 -19.73 1.18
CA TYR A 80 15.76 -19.33 -0.11
C TYR A 80 16.06 -17.83 -0.11
N SER A 81 17.02 -17.40 -0.92
CA SER A 81 17.26 -15.98 -1.20
C SER A 81 16.37 -15.48 -2.34
N PRO A 82 16.12 -14.16 -2.45
CA PRO A 82 15.43 -13.58 -3.60
C PRO A 82 16.04 -13.99 -4.95
N ALA A 83 17.38 -14.01 -5.06
CA ALA A 83 18.08 -14.41 -6.28
C ALA A 83 17.82 -15.89 -6.62
N HIS A 84 17.82 -16.77 -5.62
CA HIS A 84 17.51 -18.20 -5.81
C HIS A 84 16.05 -18.38 -6.27
N ILE A 85 15.10 -17.73 -5.61
CA ILE A 85 13.67 -17.82 -5.99
C ILE A 85 13.44 -17.29 -7.42
N CYS A 86 14.12 -16.20 -7.78
CA CYS A 86 13.90 -15.52 -9.05
C CYS A 86 14.61 -16.23 -10.21
N LEU A 87 15.89 -16.55 -10.03
CA LEU A 87 16.82 -16.95 -11.08
C LEU A 87 17.32 -18.39 -10.95
N ASP A 88 17.00 -19.08 -9.85
CA ASP A 88 17.49 -20.43 -9.54
C ASP A 88 19.02 -20.53 -9.38
N PHE A 89 19.68 -19.41 -9.08
CA PHE A 89 21.09 -19.39 -8.70
C PHE A 89 21.21 -19.56 -7.18
N GLU A 90 21.91 -20.60 -6.75
CA GLU A 90 22.37 -20.68 -5.37
C GLU A 90 23.31 -19.50 -5.10
N PRO A 91 23.00 -18.64 -4.10
CA PRO A 91 23.91 -17.59 -3.70
C PRO A 91 25.11 -18.25 -3.02
N THR A 92 26.13 -18.63 -3.79
CA THR A 92 27.35 -19.20 -3.23
C THR A 92 28.11 -18.09 -2.52
N ARG A 93 27.76 -17.81 -1.26
CA ARG A 93 28.52 -16.91 -0.37
C ARG A 93 29.95 -17.39 -0.10
N ALA A 94 30.34 -18.57 -0.62
CA ALA A 94 31.66 -19.15 -0.53
C ALA A 94 32.14 -19.74 -1.88
N LEU A 95 32.08 -18.98 -2.97
CA LEU A 95 32.69 -19.38 -4.25
C LEU A 95 34.23 -19.36 -4.25
N LYS A 96 34.88 -19.20 -3.08
CA LYS A 96 36.33 -19.38 -2.94
C LYS A 96 36.75 -20.79 -2.51
N THR A 97 35.83 -21.68 -2.10
CA THR A 97 36.28 -22.93 -1.46
C THR A 97 35.57 -24.21 -1.90
N ARG A 98 34.52 -24.18 -2.73
CA ARG A 98 33.83 -25.42 -3.14
C ARG A 98 33.51 -25.60 -4.61
N TYR A 99 33.76 -24.58 -5.42
CA TYR A 99 33.89 -24.76 -6.86
C TYR A 99 35.18 -24.05 -7.24
N PRO A 100 36.26 -24.76 -7.66
CA PRO A 100 37.26 -24.08 -8.47
C PRO A 100 36.47 -23.43 -9.61
N ALA A 101 36.86 -22.20 -9.95
CA ALA A 101 36.22 -21.39 -10.99
C ALA A 101 35.49 -22.28 -11.99
N ILE A 102 34.18 -22.06 -12.16
CA ILE A 102 33.59 -22.38 -13.46
C ILE A 102 34.39 -21.49 -14.42
N THR A 103 35.53 -22.01 -14.87
CA THR A 103 36.06 -21.74 -16.19
C THR A 103 34.83 -21.84 -17.04
N LEU A 104 34.37 -20.66 -17.47
CA LEU A 104 33.39 -20.55 -18.51
C LEU A 104 34.12 -21.12 -19.72
N ASP A 105 34.15 -22.45 -19.79
CA ASP A 105 34.74 -23.18 -20.89
C ASP A 105 33.81 -22.82 -22.04
N ARG A 106 34.28 -21.92 -22.89
CA ARG A 106 33.47 -21.28 -23.92
C ARG A 106 33.05 -22.27 -25.01
N ASP A 107 33.45 -23.54 -24.87
CA ASP A 107 33.29 -24.60 -25.85
C ASP A 107 32.53 -25.83 -25.29
N ILE A 108 31.51 -25.64 -24.46
CA ILE A 108 30.53 -26.71 -24.23
C ILE A 108 29.57 -26.74 -25.43
N SER A 109 30.01 -27.36 -26.53
CA SER A 109 29.13 -27.75 -27.63
C SER A 109 28.25 -28.90 -27.15
N LEU A 110 27.15 -28.57 -26.48
CA LEU A 110 26.11 -29.53 -26.17
C LEU A 110 25.37 -29.89 -27.45
N GLU A 111 25.18 -31.18 -27.70
CA GLU A 111 24.22 -31.66 -28.69
C GLU A 111 22.82 -31.07 -28.38
N GLU A 112 22.04 -30.75 -29.42
CA GLU A 112 20.76 -30.01 -29.29
C GLU A 112 19.77 -30.70 -28.33
N ASP A 113 19.80 -32.04 -28.30
CA ASP A 113 18.99 -32.87 -27.41
C ASP A 113 19.42 -32.79 -25.93
N GLU A 114 20.73 -32.70 -25.67
CA GLU A 114 21.27 -32.57 -24.32
C GLU A 114 20.99 -31.18 -23.76
N HIS A 115 21.15 -30.13 -24.59
CA HIS A 115 20.78 -28.77 -24.23
C HIS A 115 19.28 -28.67 -23.88
N SER A 116 18.42 -29.23 -24.73
CA SER A 116 16.97 -29.24 -24.51
C SER A 116 16.58 -29.94 -23.21
N ARG A 117 17.23 -31.06 -22.89
CA ARG A 117 16.99 -31.78 -21.63
C ARG A 117 17.38 -30.95 -20.41
N LEU A 118 18.56 -30.32 -20.44
CA LEU A 118 19.06 -29.48 -19.34
C LEU A 118 18.18 -28.24 -19.12
N VAL A 119 17.69 -27.61 -20.20
CA VAL A 119 16.76 -26.47 -20.10
C VAL A 119 15.43 -26.91 -19.46
N ILE A 120 14.89 -28.06 -19.85
CA ILE A 120 13.65 -28.59 -19.26
C ILE A 120 13.85 -28.90 -17.77
N GLU A 121 14.96 -29.54 -17.41
CA GLU A 121 15.29 -29.86 -16.02
C GLU A 121 15.44 -28.59 -15.17
N PHE A 122 16.15 -27.59 -15.68
CA PHE A 122 16.28 -26.27 -15.05
C PHE A 122 14.92 -25.60 -14.83
N ILE A 123 14.04 -25.59 -15.84
CA ILE A 123 12.68 -25.02 -15.70
C ILE A 123 11.87 -25.79 -14.64
N LYS A 124 11.98 -27.13 -14.61
CA LYS A 124 11.30 -27.95 -13.61
C LYS A 124 11.79 -27.63 -12.19
N GLN A 125 13.10 -27.55 -11.98
CA GLN A 125 13.70 -27.23 -10.70
C GLN A 125 13.29 -25.83 -10.21
N ARG A 126 13.40 -24.81 -11.07
CA ARG A 126 12.98 -23.44 -10.76
C ARG A 126 11.51 -23.36 -10.36
N ASN A 127 10.64 -24.09 -11.06
CA ASN A 127 9.22 -24.13 -10.75
C ASN A 127 8.94 -24.85 -9.43
N GLU A 128 9.68 -25.91 -9.10
CA GLU A 128 9.61 -26.61 -7.82
C GLU A 128 9.94 -25.68 -6.65
N ILE A 129 11.05 -24.95 -6.75
CA ILE A 129 11.50 -24.00 -5.72
C ILE A 129 10.47 -22.89 -5.51
N ARG A 130 9.94 -22.33 -6.61
CA ARG A 130 8.87 -21.32 -6.53
C ARG A 130 7.61 -21.86 -5.86
N ARG A 131 7.20 -23.10 -6.17
CA ARG A 131 6.04 -23.73 -5.56
C ARG A 131 6.23 -23.95 -4.06
N LYS A 132 7.39 -24.50 -3.65
CA LYS A 132 7.77 -24.69 -2.25
C LYS A 132 7.81 -23.36 -1.48
N THR A 133 8.40 -22.33 -2.10
CA THR A 133 8.48 -20.99 -1.53
C THR A 133 7.09 -20.39 -1.32
N LEU A 134 6.21 -20.51 -2.31
CA LEU A 134 4.84 -20.03 -2.22
C LEU A 134 4.08 -20.73 -1.08
N GLY A 135 4.13 -22.06 -1.02
CA GLY A 135 3.48 -22.82 0.05
C GLY A 135 3.98 -22.46 1.45
N ARG A 136 5.28 -22.19 1.63
CA ARG A 136 5.83 -21.69 2.90
C ARG A 136 5.37 -20.27 3.23
N SER A 137 5.33 -19.40 2.22
CA SER A 137 4.85 -18.03 2.39
C SER A 137 3.39 -18.00 2.82
N ASP A 138 2.53 -18.78 2.17
CA ASP A 138 1.10 -18.80 2.44
C ASP A 138 0.82 -19.39 3.82
N ARG A 139 1.45 -20.53 4.17
CA ARG A 139 1.36 -21.07 5.54
C ARG A 139 1.75 -20.05 6.61
N ARG A 140 2.75 -19.20 6.34
CA ARG A 140 3.17 -18.15 7.28
C ARG A 140 2.15 -17.02 7.36
N LYS A 141 1.53 -16.63 6.25
CA LYS A 141 0.45 -15.62 6.23
C LYS A 141 -0.76 -16.12 6.99
N ASP A 142 -1.18 -17.37 6.79
CA ASP A 142 -2.32 -17.98 7.48
C ASP A 142 -2.11 -17.97 9.00
N LEU A 143 -0.90 -18.31 9.47
CA LEU A 143 -0.56 -18.25 10.90
C LEU A 143 -0.62 -16.82 11.46
N ILE A 144 -0.20 -15.83 10.67
CA ILE A 144 -0.25 -14.41 11.08
C ILE A 144 -1.71 -13.93 11.10
N GLU A 145 -2.52 -14.34 10.13
CA GLU A 145 -3.95 -14.03 10.06
C GLU A 145 -4.69 -14.62 11.27
N GLN A 146 -4.48 -15.90 11.58
CA GLN A 146 -5.03 -16.55 12.78
C GLN A 146 -4.61 -15.82 14.08
N GLN A 147 -3.34 -15.44 14.21
CA GLN A 147 -2.86 -14.68 15.37
C GLN A 147 -3.50 -13.30 15.48
N HIS A 148 -3.73 -12.63 14.35
CA HIS A 148 -4.39 -11.33 14.31
C HIS A 148 -5.87 -11.46 14.69
N ASP A 149 -6.57 -12.47 14.18
CA ASP A 149 -7.98 -12.72 14.46
C ASP A 149 -8.24 -13.06 15.94
N MET A 150 -7.29 -13.76 16.59
CA MET A 150 -7.35 -14.01 18.04
C MET A 150 -7.13 -12.73 18.88
N GLY A 151 -6.53 -11.68 18.31
CA GLY A 151 -6.05 -10.51 19.07
C GLY A 151 -6.80 -9.20 18.88
N VAL A 152 -7.47 -8.96 17.73
CA VAL A 152 -8.07 -7.64 17.44
C VAL A 152 -9.38 -7.71 16.63
N TRP A 153 -10.44 -7.27 17.32
CA TRP A 153 -11.69 -6.59 16.90
C TRP A 153 -12.64 -7.26 15.89
N ALA A 154 -13.92 -7.21 16.25
CA ALA A 154 -15.06 -7.56 15.41
C ALA A 154 -14.87 -7.05 13.98
N TYR A 155 -14.98 -7.97 13.02
CA TYR A 155 -15.01 -7.64 11.60
C TYR A 155 -16.21 -6.72 11.35
N GLN A 156 -16.00 -5.40 11.40
CA GLN A 156 -17.00 -4.41 11.04
C GLN A 156 -17.14 -4.38 9.52
N GLU A 157 -18.11 -5.10 8.98
CA GLU A 157 -18.49 -5.00 7.57
C GLU A 157 -19.28 -3.72 7.35
N TYR A 158 -19.10 -3.10 6.18
CA TYR A 158 -19.80 -1.88 5.81
C TYR A 158 -20.68 -2.18 4.59
N SER A 159 -21.96 -1.90 4.72
CA SER A 159 -22.94 -2.02 3.65
C SER A 159 -23.09 -0.70 2.88
N PRO A 160 -23.47 -0.73 1.60
CA PRO A 160 -23.89 0.48 0.89
C PRO A 160 -24.99 1.21 1.66
N GLY A 161 -24.81 2.51 1.90
CA GLY A 161 -25.69 3.35 2.72
C GLY A 161 -25.13 3.67 4.11
N ASP A 162 -24.17 2.89 4.61
CA ASP A 162 -23.61 3.11 5.95
C ASP A 162 -22.88 4.45 6.05
N LEU A 163 -23.10 5.16 7.16
CA LEU A 163 -22.34 6.37 7.49
C LEU A 163 -21.03 5.98 8.17
N VAL A 164 -19.93 6.51 7.65
CA VAL A 164 -18.58 6.23 8.14
C VAL A 164 -17.76 7.50 8.30
N MET A 165 -16.85 7.51 9.26
CA MET A 165 -15.79 8.51 9.37
C MET A 165 -14.53 7.99 8.70
N LEU A 166 -13.84 8.87 7.98
CA LEU A 166 -12.58 8.62 7.32
C LEU A 166 -11.42 9.16 8.17
N PHE A 167 -10.38 8.35 8.37
CA PHE A 167 -9.16 8.75 9.07
C PHE A 167 -8.34 9.74 8.24
N GLY A 168 -8.15 10.95 8.78
CA GLY A 168 -7.40 12.03 8.15
C GLY A 168 -5.89 11.87 8.35
N HIS A 169 -5.24 10.97 7.61
CA HIS A 169 -3.80 10.67 7.77
C HIS A 169 -2.85 11.89 7.75
N ARG A 170 -3.22 13.00 7.11
CA ARG A 170 -2.43 14.24 7.11
C ARG A 170 -2.60 15.10 8.37
N GLU A 171 -3.73 14.97 9.05
CA GLU A 171 -4.09 15.80 10.21
C GLU A 171 -4.06 15.04 11.53
N ALA A 172 -4.17 13.72 11.48
CA ALA A 172 -4.02 12.87 12.65
C ALA A 172 -2.67 13.13 13.33
N GLY A 173 -2.71 13.34 14.65
CA GLY A 173 -1.53 13.67 15.45
C GLY A 173 -1.14 15.16 15.45
N LYS A 174 -1.74 16.02 14.62
CA LYS A 174 -1.55 17.47 14.74
C LYS A 174 -2.38 18.03 15.89
N LYS A 175 -1.79 18.98 16.63
CA LYS A 175 -2.44 19.63 17.78
C LYS A 175 -3.77 20.26 17.35
N LEU A 176 -4.84 19.98 18.10
CA LEU A 176 -6.20 20.51 17.89
C LEU A 176 -6.83 20.18 16.53
N ARG A 177 -6.40 19.12 15.85
CA ARG A 177 -7.03 18.67 14.61
C ARG A 177 -7.73 17.32 14.82
N PRO A 178 -8.99 17.17 14.34
CA PRO A 178 -9.68 15.90 14.46
C PRO A 178 -8.99 14.85 13.57
N SER A 179 -8.74 13.68 14.14
CA SER A 179 -8.12 12.56 13.43
C SER A 179 -9.11 11.86 12.49
N TRP A 180 -10.41 11.96 12.78
CA TRP A 180 -11.50 11.39 11.99
C TRP A 180 -12.31 12.51 11.33
N ARG A 181 -12.76 12.30 10.10
CA ARG A 181 -13.53 13.26 9.30
C ARG A 181 -14.79 12.60 8.75
N GLY A 182 -15.86 13.36 8.56
CA GLY A 182 -17.11 12.84 8.00
C GLY A 182 -18.31 13.50 8.65
N PRO A 183 -19.52 12.94 8.49
CA PRO A 183 -19.82 11.56 8.06
C PRO A 183 -19.91 11.30 6.54
N PHE A 184 -19.18 10.34 5.97
CA PHE A 184 -19.34 9.96 4.56
C PHE A 184 -20.30 8.77 4.38
N VAL A 185 -20.88 8.60 3.20
CA VAL A 185 -21.74 7.46 2.86
C VAL A 185 -20.94 6.41 2.10
N VAL A 186 -21.02 5.14 2.51
CA VAL A 186 -20.48 4.02 1.76
C VAL A 186 -21.35 3.76 0.54
N ARG A 187 -20.78 3.85 -0.67
CA ARG A 187 -21.51 3.55 -1.91
C ARG A 187 -21.38 2.07 -2.32
N GLY A 188 -20.30 1.43 -1.89
CA GLY A 188 -20.00 0.04 -2.20
C GLY A 188 -18.52 -0.24 -2.22
N LEU A 189 -18.15 -1.41 -2.72
CA LEU A 189 -16.77 -1.87 -2.73
C LEU A 189 -15.91 -1.14 -3.78
N GLY A 190 -14.66 -0.90 -3.42
CA GLY A 190 -13.61 -0.47 -4.32
C GLY A 190 -13.18 -1.59 -5.26
N ARG A 191 -12.29 -1.29 -6.20
CA ARG A 191 -11.78 -2.31 -7.15
C ARG A 191 -10.78 -3.28 -6.52
N ASP A 192 -10.37 -3.06 -5.26
CA ASP A 192 -9.28 -3.82 -4.61
C ASP A 192 -9.82 -4.96 -3.75
N MET A 193 -10.27 -6.04 -4.38
CA MET A 193 -10.57 -7.34 -3.75
C MET A 193 -11.46 -7.26 -2.49
N GLY A 194 -12.44 -6.35 -2.48
CA GLY A 194 -13.39 -6.19 -1.38
C GLY A 194 -12.85 -5.57 -0.08
N LYS A 195 -11.58 -5.15 -0.02
CA LYS A 195 -10.97 -4.56 1.19
C LYS A 195 -11.03 -3.03 1.23
N SER A 196 -11.37 -2.41 0.10
CA SER A 196 -11.54 -0.96 -0.03
C SER A 196 -13.00 -0.62 -0.34
N HIS A 197 -13.40 0.60 0.02
CA HIS A 197 -14.75 1.11 -0.17
C HIS A 197 -14.71 2.41 -0.98
N ARG A 198 -15.77 2.62 -1.77
CA ARG A 198 -16.09 3.89 -2.44
C ARG A 198 -16.96 4.71 -1.51
N LEU A 199 -16.57 5.95 -1.30
CA LEU A 199 -17.32 6.89 -0.46
C LEU A 199 -17.94 7.99 -1.31
N THR A 200 -19.07 8.50 -0.85
CA THR A 200 -19.68 9.75 -1.32
C THR A 200 -19.84 10.71 -0.14
N GLN A 201 -19.90 12.00 -0.43
CA GLN A 201 -20.42 12.96 0.54
C GLN A 201 -21.91 12.68 0.81
N VAL A 202 -22.45 13.22 1.89
CA VAL A 202 -23.87 13.03 2.29
C VAL A 202 -24.82 13.64 1.26
N ASP A 203 -24.38 14.67 0.54
CA ASP A 203 -25.10 15.29 -0.59
C ASP A 203 -25.09 14.44 -1.87
N GLY A 204 -24.41 13.29 -1.86
CA GLY A 204 -24.26 12.40 -3.03
C GLY A 204 -23.03 12.71 -3.90
N THR A 205 -22.26 13.76 -3.60
CA THR A 205 -21.07 14.12 -4.39
C THR A 205 -20.01 13.02 -4.33
N TYR A 206 -19.51 12.63 -5.50
CA TYR A 206 -18.60 11.50 -5.63
C TYR A 206 -17.17 11.82 -5.19
N ILE A 207 -16.58 10.93 -4.37
CA ILE A 207 -15.16 10.99 -4.03
C ILE A 207 -14.41 10.01 -4.94
N LEU A 208 -13.57 10.54 -5.83
CA LEU A 208 -12.85 9.79 -6.88
C LEU A 208 -11.86 8.72 -6.37
N ARG A 209 -11.75 8.51 -5.04
CA ARG A 209 -10.74 7.66 -4.40
C ARG A 209 -11.39 6.45 -3.73
N HIS A 210 -10.62 5.37 -3.63
CA HIS A 210 -10.97 4.21 -2.81
C HIS A 210 -10.21 4.26 -1.49
N PHE A 211 -10.92 3.95 -0.40
CA PHE A 211 -10.37 4.00 0.95
C PHE A 211 -10.36 2.61 1.56
N HIS A 212 -9.26 2.26 2.21
CA HIS A 212 -9.15 0.96 2.86
C HIS A 212 -10.04 0.89 4.10
N ARG A 213 -10.59 -0.28 4.40
CA ARG A 213 -11.46 -0.53 5.56
C ARG A 213 -10.86 0.00 6.87
N ASN A 214 -9.58 -0.23 7.12
CA ASN A 214 -8.88 0.22 8.34
C ASN A 214 -8.80 1.76 8.48
N SER A 215 -9.06 2.50 7.41
CA SER A 215 -9.16 3.96 7.45
C SER A 215 -10.59 4.44 7.70
N LEU A 216 -11.55 3.53 7.91
CA LEU A 216 -12.95 3.82 8.15
C LEU A 216 -13.34 3.42 9.57
N ASN A 217 -14.25 4.19 10.16
CA ASN A 217 -14.87 3.90 11.46
C ASN A 217 -16.37 4.17 11.33
N PRO A 218 -17.27 3.34 11.90
CA PRO A 218 -18.70 3.63 11.85
C PRO A 218 -18.99 5.00 12.44
N PHE A 219 -19.81 5.79 11.74
CA PHE A 219 -20.35 7.01 12.31
C PHE A 219 -21.54 6.66 13.18
N ARG A 220 -21.47 7.05 14.45
CA ARG A 220 -22.60 6.94 15.38
C ARG A 220 -23.11 8.35 15.65
N LEU A 221 -24.38 8.58 15.33
CA LEU A 221 -25.09 9.75 15.82
C LEU A 221 -25.09 9.67 17.35
N LYS A 222 -24.79 10.79 18.02
CA LYS A 222 -24.94 10.87 19.47
C LYS A 222 -26.43 10.92 19.78
N GLU A 223 -26.97 9.81 20.28
CA GLU A 223 -28.32 9.78 20.84
C GLU A 223 -28.28 10.40 22.25
N GLY A 224 -29.28 11.24 22.59
CA GLY A 224 -29.46 11.79 23.94
C GLY A 224 -29.32 13.31 24.12
N TYR A 225 -29.11 14.09 23.05
CA TYR A 225 -29.24 15.56 23.11
C TYR A 225 -30.57 15.97 22.45
N LEU A 226 -31.33 16.84 23.13
CA LEU A 226 -32.53 17.46 22.59
C LEU A 226 -32.14 18.32 21.38
N VAL A 227 -32.33 17.78 20.19
CA VAL A 227 -32.23 18.53 18.93
C VAL A 227 -33.31 19.60 19.00
N SER A 228 -32.91 20.83 19.29
CA SER A 228 -33.75 22.01 19.14
C SER A 228 -34.21 22.07 17.69
N GLU A 229 -35.46 22.45 17.42
CA GLU A 229 -36.01 22.59 16.05
C GLU A 229 -35.17 23.50 15.12
N LYS A 230 -34.22 24.25 15.69
CA LYS A 230 -33.29 25.15 14.99
C LYS A 230 -31.94 24.52 14.61
N GLU A 231 -31.64 23.28 14.98
CA GLU A 231 -30.38 22.62 14.59
C GLU A 231 -30.51 21.84 13.27
N GLU A 232 -29.56 22.08 12.34
CA GLU A 232 -29.45 21.30 11.10
C GLU A 232 -29.21 19.81 11.42
N ARG A 233 -30.13 18.94 10.98
CA ARG A 233 -30.17 17.51 11.34
C ARG A 233 -28.92 16.70 10.93
N LEU A 234 -28.09 17.22 10.02
CA LEU A 234 -26.79 16.67 9.65
C LEU A 234 -25.88 17.82 9.20
N PRO A 235 -24.57 17.83 9.54
CA PRO A 235 -23.66 18.84 9.00
C PRO A 235 -23.55 18.65 7.48
N ILE A 236 -24.15 19.58 6.73
CA ILE A 236 -24.22 19.58 5.26
C ILE A 236 -22.82 19.71 4.63
N PHE A 237 -21.85 20.27 5.36
CA PHE A 237 -20.50 20.55 4.86
C PHE A 237 -19.43 19.60 5.40
N GLN A 238 -18.86 18.80 4.50
CA GLN A 238 -17.74 17.90 4.80
C GLN A 238 -16.51 18.29 4.01
N ASN A 239 -15.57 18.91 4.70
CA ASN A 239 -14.42 19.55 4.08
C ASN A 239 -13.35 18.52 3.71
N ILE A 240 -13.29 18.13 2.43
CA ILE A 240 -12.28 17.17 1.91
C ILE A 240 -10.98 17.86 1.44
N ARG A 241 -10.93 19.19 1.36
CA ARG A 241 -9.75 19.96 0.91
C ARG A 241 -9.54 21.23 1.73
N LEU A 242 -8.79 21.14 2.83
CA LEU A 242 -8.21 22.34 3.45
C LEU A 242 -6.88 22.67 2.76
N GLY A 243 -6.97 23.18 1.54
CA GLY A 243 -5.90 23.94 0.91
C GLY A 243 -6.42 25.34 0.64
N LYS A 244 -6.10 26.32 1.50
CA LYS A 244 -6.22 27.79 1.35
C LYS A 244 -7.36 28.39 0.49
N ALA A 245 -8.45 27.69 0.25
CA ALA A 245 -9.60 28.22 -0.49
C ALA A 245 -10.64 28.70 0.52
N ILE A 246 -10.74 30.03 0.65
CA ILE A 246 -11.88 30.70 1.27
C ILE A 246 -13.07 30.43 0.34
N PHE A 247 -13.80 29.35 0.59
CA PHE A 247 -15.09 29.18 -0.07
C PHE A 247 -16.06 30.19 0.56
N LYS A 248 -16.47 31.18 -0.23
CA LYS A 248 -17.62 32.02 0.13
C LYS A 248 -18.83 31.09 0.25
N PRO A 249 -19.58 31.14 1.38
CA PRO A 249 -20.83 30.39 1.47
C PRO A 249 -21.79 30.84 0.35
N PRO A 250 -22.70 29.96 -0.11
CA PRO A 250 -23.72 30.31 -1.09
C PRO A 250 -24.48 31.56 -0.65
N THR A 251 -24.67 32.49 -1.58
CA THR A 251 -25.26 33.82 -1.34
C THR A 251 -26.65 33.78 -0.68
N MET A 252 -27.34 32.63 -0.70
CA MET A 252 -28.69 32.45 -0.16
C MET A 252 -28.78 32.38 1.38
N LEU A 253 -27.67 32.39 2.11
CA LEU A 253 -27.67 32.45 3.59
C LEU A 253 -27.34 33.84 4.17
N ARG A 254 -27.32 34.90 3.35
CA ARG A 254 -26.92 36.26 3.80
C ARG A 254 -28.01 37.10 4.46
N THR A 255 -29.22 36.59 4.64
CA THR A 255 -30.30 37.34 5.29
C THR A 255 -30.84 36.55 6.48
N ILE A 256 -30.33 36.88 7.66
CA ILE A 256 -31.06 36.68 8.92
C ILE A 256 -31.97 37.92 9.05
N PRO A 257 -33.30 37.79 9.04
CA PRO A 257 -34.18 38.89 9.39
C PRO A 257 -34.05 39.13 10.90
N GLY A 258 -33.53 40.29 11.30
CA GLY A 258 -33.43 40.67 12.71
C GLY A 258 -32.18 41.45 13.15
N ALA A 259 -31.33 41.91 12.23
CA ALA A 259 -30.27 42.85 12.61
C ALA A 259 -30.87 44.23 12.86
N LEU A 260 -30.99 44.58 14.14
CA LEU A 260 -31.33 45.92 14.64
C LEU A 260 -30.43 46.97 14.00
N ILE A 261 -31.05 47.90 13.28
CA ILE A 261 -30.47 49.18 12.92
C ILE A 261 -30.52 50.03 14.19
N MET A 262 -29.36 50.34 14.76
CA MET A 262 -29.22 51.41 15.75
C MET A 262 -28.82 52.67 15.00
N ASP A 263 -29.78 53.59 14.86
CA ASP A 263 -29.57 54.93 14.32
C ASP A 263 -28.99 55.86 15.39
N LYS A 264 -28.06 56.71 14.91
CA LYS A 264 -27.40 57.89 15.49
C LYS A 264 -26.17 57.69 16.36
#